data_AF-A0A9K3PHX5-F1
#
_entry.id   AF-A0A9K3PHX5-F1
#
_cell.length_a   1.000
_cell.length_b   1.000
_cell.length_c   1.000
_cell.angle_alpha   90.00
_cell.angle_beta   90.00
_cell.angle_gamma   90.00
#
_symmetry.space_group_name_H-M   'P 1'
#
loop_
_entity.id
_entity.type
_entity.pdbx_description
1 polymer ?
#
loop_
_entity_poly.entity_id
_entity_poly.type
_entity_poly.pdbx_seq_one_letter_code
_entity_poly.pdbx_strand_id
1 'polypeptide(L)'
;MPSRSSFMLEKFRSESQRRLNGLKTYTDDGKVERRNTKLEKDIFDNVDNAETLLIDLPPETFTISSQDVPAMKLFVPQIIEAAVFCGHVVTDLDSVAGSIGAAALYGGVAATASEINSETDFALKRFGCEIPRRIEELLAENPDAKVCLVDHQQTSQMNPAIPSKNVCGIIDHHALQNKTVVTDKPIYVDIRPWGSMSTIIGHSFLTQKKRPSKAIAGVLLCAILSDTLNLLSPTTTDWDKILVAVLADIAEIEDIDSLAVKQFQAKSRQLANLSAYSLVHGDQKTFSFHVEQGFQGDLGFAVIETTDDDVILKRVEELVVEMVACKKENSMDLLFLAVVNIVKLQSQLVLCGPAETSLAERAYGGNISAGGILMDLGNRVSRKSEFIPVLASTIQSGWNHSGVRWHGLESLKEEELGYLDIQQTDPYGQIHRLGSSLLLRSSSEFLKLEQ
;
A
#
# COMPACT_ATOMS: atom_id res chain seq x y z
N MET A 1 -9.00 35.87 -26.76
CA MET A 1 -9.82 35.25 -25.70
C MET A 1 -8.92 35.10 -24.49
N PRO A 2 -9.37 35.41 -23.26
CA PRO A 2 -8.47 35.33 -22.09
C PRO A 2 -8.02 33.88 -21.93
N SER A 3 -6.71 33.66 -21.72
CA SER A 3 -6.12 32.37 -21.43
C SER A 3 -6.83 31.76 -20.22
N ARG A 4 -7.53 30.64 -20.42
CA ARG A 4 -8.07 29.84 -19.32
C ARG A 4 -6.91 29.15 -18.60
N SER A 5 -6.18 29.88 -17.77
CA SER A 5 -5.48 29.26 -16.65
C SER A 5 -6.55 28.62 -15.77
N SER A 6 -6.38 27.33 -15.45
CA SER A 6 -7.19 26.69 -14.42
C SER A 6 -7.04 27.49 -13.12
N PHE A 7 -8.15 27.75 -12.42
CA PHE A 7 -8.18 28.44 -11.14
C PHE A 7 -7.21 27.81 -10.11
N MET A 8 -7.02 26.49 -10.20
CA MET A 8 -6.10 25.74 -9.37
C MET A 8 -4.63 26.03 -9.73
N LEU A 9 -4.30 26.07 -11.02
CA LEU A 9 -2.94 26.35 -11.51
C LEU A 9 -2.51 27.81 -11.31
N GLU A 10 -3.46 28.75 -11.37
CA GLU A 10 -3.23 30.15 -10.98
C GLU A 10 -2.97 30.29 -9.47
N LYS A 11 -3.71 29.55 -8.63
CA LYS A 11 -3.49 29.49 -7.18
C LYS A 11 -2.16 28.83 -6.84
N PHE A 12 -1.80 27.74 -7.51
CA PHE A 12 -0.50 27.06 -7.40
C PHE A 12 0.69 27.93 -7.85
N ARG A 13 0.53 28.71 -8.94
CA ARG A 13 1.53 29.73 -9.34
C ARG A 13 1.68 30.84 -8.28
N SER A 14 0.59 31.23 -7.64
CA SER A 14 0.61 32.24 -6.57
C SER A 14 1.30 31.73 -5.29
N GLU A 15 1.23 30.42 -5.02
CA GLU A 15 1.85 29.76 -3.87
C GLU A 15 3.33 29.43 -4.11
N SER A 16 3.71 28.99 -5.32
CA SER A 16 5.12 28.72 -5.67
C SER A 16 6.00 29.99 -5.60
N GLN A 17 5.41 31.17 -5.80
CA GLN A 17 6.10 32.46 -5.59
C GLN A 17 6.27 32.86 -4.11
N ARG A 18 5.62 32.18 -3.14
CA ARG A 18 5.67 32.50 -1.70
C ARG A 18 6.56 31.54 -0.88
N ARG A 19 7.86 31.85 -0.89
CA ARG A 19 8.94 31.65 0.11
C ARG A 19 8.97 30.45 1.09
N LEU A 20 10.18 29.89 1.16
CA LEU A 20 10.93 29.36 2.32
C LEU A 20 10.58 30.00 3.69
N ASN A 21 9.97 29.23 4.60
CA ASN A 21 10.35 29.02 6.03
C ASN A 21 9.19 28.50 6.90
N GLY A 22 9.49 27.59 7.82
CA GLY A 22 8.69 27.37 9.04
C GLY A 22 7.49 26.42 8.98
N LEU A 23 7.10 25.91 10.16
CA LEU A 23 6.12 24.84 10.44
C LEU A 23 4.66 25.25 10.19
N LYS A 24 3.80 24.24 9.93
CA LYS A 24 2.33 24.36 9.79
C LYS A 24 1.71 25.14 10.97
N THR A 25 1.12 26.29 10.69
CA THR A 25 0.07 26.91 11.51
C THR A 25 -1.15 27.17 10.63
N TYR A 26 -2.32 26.72 11.07
CA TYR A 26 -3.60 27.13 10.51
C TYR A 26 -3.93 28.51 11.08
N THR A 27 -4.00 29.53 10.24
CA THR A 27 -4.57 30.82 10.65
C THR A 27 -6.10 30.72 10.62
N ASP A 28 -6.77 31.51 11.47
CA ASP A 28 -8.24 31.50 11.61
C ASP A 28 -9.00 31.83 10.29
N ASP A 29 -8.29 32.26 9.24
CA ASP A 29 -8.81 32.52 7.89
C ASP A 29 -8.63 31.34 6.90
N GLY A 30 -8.15 30.18 7.34
CA GLY A 30 -8.08 28.95 6.54
C GLY A 30 -6.90 28.88 5.55
N LYS A 31 -5.89 29.75 5.67
CA LYS A 31 -4.65 29.65 4.88
C LYS A 31 -3.63 28.75 5.56
N VAL A 32 -2.90 27.96 4.77
CA VAL A 32 -1.85 27.06 5.22
C VAL A 32 -0.49 27.68 4.92
N GLU A 33 0.27 28.05 5.95
CA GLU A 33 1.70 28.39 5.80
C GLU A 33 2.55 27.17 6.19
N ARG A 34 3.18 26.52 5.20
CA ARG A 34 4.21 25.48 5.42
C ARG A 34 5.20 25.43 4.27
N ARG A 35 6.35 24.78 4.51
CA ARG A 35 7.23 24.33 3.41
C ARG A 35 6.54 23.24 2.59
N ASN A 36 6.60 23.39 1.26
CA ASN A 36 6.08 22.41 0.32
C ASN A 36 6.67 21.02 0.59
N THR A 37 5.83 19.99 0.60
CA THR A 37 6.25 18.58 0.66
C THR A 37 6.99 18.19 -0.62
N LYS A 38 7.60 17.00 -0.61
CA LYS A 38 8.20 16.44 -1.83
C LYS A 38 7.13 16.26 -2.91
N LEU A 39 5.96 15.74 -2.56
CA LEU A 39 4.81 15.61 -3.46
C LEU A 39 4.43 16.96 -4.09
N GLU A 40 4.20 17.97 -3.25
CA GLU A 40 3.82 19.31 -3.72
C GLU A 40 4.88 19.87 -4.68
N LYS A 41 6.18 19.73 -4.36
CA LYS A 41 7.28 20.16 -5.25
C LYS A 41 7.28 19.41 -6.58
N ASP A 42 7.17 18.08 -6.55
CA ASP A 42 7.14 17.26 -7.77
C ASP A 42 5.98 17.66 -8.69
N ILE A 43 4.86 18.10 -8.12
CA ILE A 43 3.71 18.63 -8.87
C ILE A 43 3.99 20.03 -9.40
N PHE A 44 4.52 20.94 -8.57
CA PHE A 44 4.87 22.31 -8.97
C PHE A 44 5.84 22.33 -10.15
N ASP A 45 6.85 21.46 -10.12
CA ASP A 45 7.86 21.36 -11.18
C ASP A 45 7.25 20.85 -12.51
N ASN A 46 6.04 20.28 -12.49
CA ASN A 46 5.35 19.73 -13.65
C ASN A 46 4.09 20.50 -14.06
N VAL A 47 3.78 21.64 -13.44
CA VAL A 47 2.60 22.46 -13.77
C VAL A 47 2.59 22.88 -15.24
N ASP A 48 3.71 23.35 -15.79
CA ASP A 48 3.75 23.81 -17.18
C ASP A 48 3.58 22.64 -18.19
N ASN A 49 4.11 21.45 -17.85
CA ASN A 49 3.87 20.23 -18.62
C ASN A 49 2.38 19.84 -18.57
N ALA A 50 1.75 19.92 -17.40
CA ALA A 50 0.34 19.64 -17.21
C ALA A 50 -0.54 20.63 -18.00
N GLU A 51 -0.26 21.93 -17.96
CA GLU A 51 -0.97 22.96 -18.73
C GLU A 51 -0.92 22.66 -20.23
N THR A 52 0.27 22.32 -20.74
CA THR A 52 0.46 22.00 -22.16
C THR A 52 -0.43 20.82 -22.58
N LEU A 53 -0.50 19.77 -21.76
CA LEU A 53 -1.33 18.60 -22.03
C LEU A 53 -2.83 18.89 -21.90
N LEU A 54 -3.22 19.74 -20.96
CA LEU A 54 -4.62 20.11 -20.71
C LEU A 54 -5.20 21.00 -21.82
N ILE A 55 -4.38 21.87 -22.43
CA ILE A 55 -4.80 22.73 -23.55
C ILE A 55 -5.26 21.91 -24.75
N ASP A 56 -4.66 20.74 -24.97
CA ASP A 56 -4.96 19.86 -26.10
C ASP A 56 -6.18 18.95 -25.89
N LEU A 57 -6.79 18.95 -24.69
CA LEU A 57 -7.97 18.15 -24.38
C LEU A 57 -9.28 18.86 -24.80
N PRO A 58 -10.27 18.09 -25.31
CA PRO A 58 -11.60 18.65 -25.58
C PRO A 58 -12.29 19.11 -24.28
N PRO A 59 -13.18 20.12 -24.34
CA PRO A 59 -13.93 20.58 -23.17
C PRO A 59 -14.91 19.51 -22.67
N GLU A 60 -15.27 19.57 -21.39
CA GLU A 60 -16.15 18.57 -20.73
C GLU A 60 -17.50 18.35 -21.43
N THR A 61 -18.03 19.37 -22.11
CA THR A 61 -19.31 19.32 -22.81
C THR A 61 -19.17 18.93 -24.29
N PHE A 62 -18.01 18.47 -24.75
CA PHE A 62 -17.81 18.12 -26.15
C PHE A 62 -18.40 16.74 -26.45
N THR A 63 -19.66 16.72 -26.88
CA THR A 63 -20.24 15.57 -27.58
C THR A 63 -19.74 15.58 -29.02
N ILE A 64 -18.99 14.55 -29.42
CA ILE A 64 -18.59 14.35 -30.81
C ILE A 64 -19.87 14.10 -31.62
N SER A 65 -20.30 15.10 -32.38
CA SER A 65 -21.23 14.92 -33.49
C SER A 65 -20.56 13.98 -34.50
N SER A 66 -21.26 12.91 -34.89
CA SER A 66 -20.76 11.81 -35.72
C SER A 66 -20.41 12.20 -37.17
N GLN A 67 -20.35 13.50 -37.50
CA GLN A 67 -20.26 13.98 -38.88
C GLN A 67 -18.97 14.73 -39.27
N ASP A 68 -18.11 15.17 -38.34
CA ASP A 68 -17.06 16.16 -38.70
C ASP A 68 -15.60 15.82 -38.37
N VAL A 69 -15.18 14.55 -38.42
CA VAL A 69 -13.76 14.21 -38.64
C VAL A 69 -13.68 12.86 -39.35
N PRO A 70 -12.98 12.69 -40.49
CA PRO A 70 -12.54 11.37 -40.91
C PRO A 70 -11.60 10.89 -39.81
N ALA A 71 -12.13 10.05 -38.92
CA ALA A 71 -11.47 9.60 -37.71
C ALA A 71 -10.10 9.02 -38.07
N MET A 72 -9.05 9.83 -37.94
CA MET A 72 -7.83 9.34 -37.33
C MET A 72 -8.27 8.82 -35.97
N LYS A 73 -8.77 7.58 -35.92
CA LYS A 73 -8.79 6.79 -34.69
C LYS A 73 -7.32 6.67 -34.33
N LEU A 74 -6.78 7.69 -33.62
CA LEU A 74 -5.55 7.61 -32.85
C LEU A 74 -5.56 6.22 -32.22
N PHE A 75 -4.59 5.38 -32.57
CA PHE A 75 -4.57 3.93 -32.36
C PHE A 75 -5.43 3.48 -31.15
N VAL A 76 -6.71 3.20 -31.41
CA VAL A 76 -7.60 2.54 -30.44
C VAL A 76 -7.51 1.06 -30.79
N PRO A 77 -6.96 0.21 -29.92
CA PRO A 77 -6.80 -1.20 -30.25
C PRO A 77 -8.18 -1.85 -30.31
N GLN A 78 -8.72 -2.03 -31.52
CA GLN A 78 -10.07 -2.60 -31.75
C GLN A 78 -10.26 -3.98 -31.08
N ILE A 79 -9.16 -4.68 -30.80
CA ILE A 79 -9.19 -5.98 -30.15
C ILE A 79 -9.70 -5.91 -28.70
N ILE A 80 -9.42 -4.81 -27.99
CA ILE A 80 -9.86 -4.57 -26.60
C ILE A 80 -11.09 -3.65 -26.51
N GLU A 81 -11.63 -3.18 -27.64
CA GLU A 81 -12.86 -2.41 -27.68
C GLU A 81 -14.00 -3.26 -27.11
N ALA A 82 -14.71 -2.72 -26.11
CA ALA A 82 -15.78 -3.40 -25.37
C ALA A 82 -15.36 -4.68 -24.62
N ALA A 83 -14.08 -4.83 -24.28
CA ALA A 83 -13.61 -5.92 -23.43
C ALA A 83 -14.08 -5.75 -21.97
N VAL A 84 -13.97 -6.83 -21.20
CA VAL A 84 -13.98 -6.78 -19.74
C VAL A 84 -12.56 -6.49 -19.26
N PHE A 85 -12.38 -5.41 -18.52
CA PHE A 85 -11.09 -5.02 -17.94
C PHE A 85 -11.02 -5.54 -16.50
N CYS A 86 -10.00 -6.33 -16.19
CA CYS A 86 -9.90 -7.00 -14.90
C CYS A 86 -8.46 -7.00 -14.39
N GLY A 87 -8.30 -6.58 -13.14
CA GLY A 87 -7.04 -6.59 -12.40
C GLY A 87 -6.66 -7.97 -11.85
N HIS A 88 -5.68 -8.02 -10.95
CA HIS A 88 -5.21 -9.27 -10.35
C HIS A 88 -6.02 -9.71 -9.12
N VAL A 89 -5.93 -11.01 -8.79
CA VAL A 89 -6.65 -11.66 -7.66
C VAL A 89 -6.27 -11.14 -6.28
N VAL A 90 -5.13 -10.49 -6.10
CA VAL A 90 -4.81 -9.78 -4.86
C VAL A 90 -5.25 -8.33 -5.03
N THR A 91 -6.54 -8.11 -5.28
CA THR A 91 -7.03 -6.84 -5.84
C THR A 91 -6.64 -5.64 -4.97
N ASP A 92 -5.94 -4.70 -5.59
CA ASP A 92 -5.57 -3.42 -4.99
C ASP A 92 -6.25 -2.26 -5.73
N LEU A 93 -5.85 -1.03 -5.40
CA LEU A 93 -6.47 0.16 -5.97
C LEU A 93 -6.11 0.35 -7.45
N ASP A 94 -4.88 0.04 -7.87
CA ASP A 94 -4.50 0.24 -9.28
C ASP A 94 -5.20 -0.74 -10.22
N SER A 95 -5.31 -2.01 -9.81
CA SER A 95 -6.13 -3.02 -10.48
C SER A 95 -7.58 -2.57 -10.72
N VAL A 96 -8.24 -1.96 -9.71
CA VAL A 96 -9.65 -1.56 -9.82
C VAL A 96 -9.82 -0.23 -10.54
N ALA A 97 -9.06 0.80 -10.16
CA ALA A 97 -9.14 2.11 -10.77
C ALA A 97 -8.72 2.07 -12.23
N GLY A 98 -7.68 1.32 -12.55
CA GLY A 98 -7.23 1.10 -13.91
C GLY A 98 -8.24 0.30 -14.74
N SER A 99 -8.95 -0.69 -14.17
CA SER A 99 -10.08 -1.34 -14.86
C SER A 99 -11.21 -0.35 -15.18
N ILE A 100 -11.58 0.49 -14.21
CA ILE A 100 -12.61 1.54 -14.38
C ILE A 100 -12.18 2.56 -15.44
N GLY A 101 -10.94 3.04 -15.37
CA GLY A 101 -10.38 3.99 -16.32
C GLY A 101 -10.25 3.41 -17.73
N ALA A 102 -9.82 2.16 -17.86
CA ALA A 102 -9.71 1.47 -19.14
C ALA A 102 -11.10 1.27 -19.78
N ALA A 103 -12.10 0.85 -19.00
CA ALA A 103 -13.48 0.75 -19.48
C ALA A 103 -14.04 2.11 -19.94
N ALA A 104 -13.75 3.20 -19.21
CA ALA A 104 -14.14 4.54 -19.60
C ALA A 104 -13.40 5.05 -20.86
N LEU A 105 -12.12 4.67 -21.04
CA LEU A 105 -11.29 5.10 -22.17
C LEU A 105 -11.61 4.35 -23.46
N TYR A 106 -11.60 3.02 -23.40
CA TYR A 106 -11.67 2.12 -24.54
C TYR A 106 -13.11 1.62 -24.81
N GLY A 107 -14.04 1.86 -23.90
CA GLY A 107 -15.37 1.26 -23.90
C GLY A 107 -15.32 -0.20 -23.41
N GLY A 108 -16.37 -0.65 -22.73
CA GLY A 108 -16.44 -1.99 -22.15
C GLY A 108 -16.94 -1.97 -20.72
N VAL A 109 -16.55 -2.97 -19.94
CA VAL A 109 -17.00 -3.15 -18.55
C VAL A 109 -15.79 -3.37 -17.65
N ALA A 110 -15.75 -2.67 -16.52
CA ALA A 110 -14.75 -2.93 -15.48
C ALA A 110 -15.20 -4.11 -14.61
N ALA A 111 -14.24 -4.89 -14.12
CA ALA A 111 -14.49 -6.01 -13.22
C ALA A 111 -13.45 -6.08 -12.10
N THR A 112 -13.84 -6.68 -10.97
CA THR A 112 -12.92 -7.02 -9.88
C THR A 112 -12.54 -8.50 -9.92
N ALA A 113 -11.30 -8.81 -9.55
CA ALA A 113 -10.78 -10.18 -9.51
C ALA A 113 -10.81 -10.82 -8.11
N SER A 114 -10.84 -10.03 -7.03
CA SER A 114 -11.26 -10.42 -5.65
C SER A 114 -12.07 -9.32 -4.95
N GLU A 115 -12.50 -9.55 -3.72
CA GLU A 115 -13.00 -8.50 -2.83
C GLU A 115 -12.04 -7.31 -2.81
N ILE A 116 -12.60 -6.09 -2.75
CA ILE A 116 -11.80 -4.87 -2.69
C ILE A 116 -11.31 -4.59 -1.27
N ASN A 117 -10.14 -3.97 -1.16
CA ASN A 117 -9.63 -3.55 0.13
C ASN A 117 -10.20 -2.18 0.57
N SER A 118 -9.91 -1.80 1.81
CA SER A 118 -10.39 -0.56 2.43
C SER A 118 -9.87 0.75 1.78
N GLU A 119 -8.69 0.71 1.15
CA GLU A 119 -8.14 1.83 0.38
C GLU A 119 -8.95 2.03 -0.91
N THR A 120 -9.23 0.94 -1.62
CA THR A 120 -10.04 0.94 -2.84
C THR A 120 -11.46 1.44 -2.55
N ASP A 121 -12.09 0.92 -1.50
CA ASP A 121 -13.42 1.38 -1.07
C ASP A 121 -13.46 2.89 -0.76
N PHE A 122 -12.41 3.40 -0.08
CA PHE A 122 -12.28 4.83 0.18
C PHE A 122 -12.23 5.66 -1.10
N ALA A 123 -11.39 5.28 -2.07
CA ALA A 123 -11.24 6.00 -3.32
C ALA A 123 -12.55 6.01 -4.13
N LEU A 124 -13.18 4.84 -4.27
CA LEU A 124 -14.44 4.71 -5.01
C LEU A 124 -15.56 5.56 -4.38
N LYS A 125 -15.74 5.49 -3.06
CA LYS A 125 -16.74 6.32 -2.35
C LYS A 125 -16.43 7.81 -2.44
N ARG A 126 -15.15 8.21 -2.34
CA ARG A 126 -14.73 9.61 -2.40
C ARG A 126 -15.09 10.28 -3.72
N PHE A 127 -15.04 9.53 -4.80
CA PHE A 127 -15.29 9.99 -6.17
C PHE A 127 -16.62 9.52 -6.77
N GLY A 128 -17.44 8.81 -6.00
CA GLY A 128 -18.77 8.35 -6.43
C GLY A 128 -18.73 7.30 -7.52
N CYS A 129 -17.67 6.49 -7.58
CA CYS A 129 -17.57 5.35 -8.48
C CYS A 129 -18.24 4.12 -7.85
N GLU A 130 -19.02 3.40 -8.64
CA GLU A 130 -19.59 2.11 -8.22
C GLU A 130 -18.49 1.04 -8.16
N ILE A 131 -18.65 0.09 -7.24
CA ILE A 131 -17.76 -1.08 -7.17
C ILE A 131 -18.06 -1.96 -8.40
N PRO A 132 -17.05 -2.26 -9.25
CA PRO A 132 -17.28 -3.12 -10.40
C PRO A 132 -17.67 -4.54 -9.99
N ARG A 133 -18.53 -5.16 -10.79
CA ARG A 133 -18.98 -6.54 -10.58
C ARG A 133 -17.79 -7.51 -10.60
N ARG A 134 -17.97 -8.65 -9.93
CA ARG A 134 -17.03 -9.77 -9.94
C ARG A 134 -16.86 -10.32 -11.35
N ILE A 135 -15.63 -10.63 -11.76
CA ILE A 135 -15.37 -11.21 -13.09
C ILE A 135 -16.10 -12.54 -13.31
N GLU A 136 -16.28 -13.32 -12.25
CA GLU A 136 -16.98 -14.59 -12.26
C GLU A 136 -18.45 -14.43 -12.68
N GLU A 137 -19.11 -13.36 -12.23
CA GLU A 137 -20.50 -13.07 -12.61
C GLU A 137 -20.62 -12.69 -14.08
N LEU A 138 -19.70 -11.84 -14.57
CA LEU A 138 -19.70 -11.38 -15.96
C LEU A 138 -19.42 -12.53 -16.93
N LEU A 139 -18.51 -13.44 -16.56
CA LEU A 139 -18.20 -14.63 -17.37
C LEU A 139 -19.27 -15.72 -17.25
N ALA A 140 -20.04 -15.76 -16.16
CA ALA A 140 -21.22 -16.61 -16.08
C ALA A 140 -22.32 -16.16 -17.07
N GLU A 141 -22.50 -14.84 -17.24
CA GLU A 141 -23.45 -14.26 -18.19
C GLU A 141 -22.97 -14.36 -19.65
N ASN A 142 -21.67 -14.16 -19.88
CA ASN A 142 -21.05 -14.27 -21.19
C ASN A 142 -19.70 -15.01 -21.13
N PRO A 143 -19.71 -16.35 -21.22
CA PRO A 143 -18.50 -17.18 -21.13
C PRO A 143 -17.43 -16.91 -22.19
N ASP A 144 -17.80 -16.29 -23.31
CA ASP A 144 -16.89 -15.95 -24.42
C ASP A 144 -16.53 -14.44 -24.45
N ALA A 145 -16.85 -13.70 -23.38
CA ALA A 145 -16.44 -12.30 -23.26
C ALA A 145 -14.93 -12.15 -23.37
N LYS A 146 -14.48 -11.18 -24.17
CA LYS A 146 -13.07 -10.80 -24.26
C LYS A 146 -12.62 -10.15 -22.96
N VAL A 147 -11.45 -10.53 -22.47
CA VAL A 147 -10.87 -9.99 -21.23
C VAL A 147 -9.54 -9.32 -21.53
N CYS A 148 -9.42 -8.05 -21.13
CA CYS A 148 -8.15 -7.35 -21.07
C CYS A 148 -7.64 -7.42 -19.63
N LEU A 149 -6.48 -8.05 -19.44
CA LEU A 149 -5.81 -8.04 -18.15
C LEU A 149 -5.22 -6.64 -17.96
N VAL A 150 -5.47 -6.06 -16.80
CA VAL A 150 -4.86 -4.79 -16.43
C VAL A 150 -4.05 -5.00 -15.16
N ASP A 151 -2.92 -4.32 -15.03
CA ASP A 151 -2.04 -4.36 -13.84
C ASP A 151 -1.38 -5.73 -13.55
N HIS A 152 -1.51 -6.68 -14.47
CA HIS A 152 -0.83 -7.97 -14.37
C HIS A 152 -0.80 -8.70 -15.71
N GLN A 153 0.14 -9.65 -15.81
CA GLN A 153 0.12 -10.71 -16.83
C GLN A 153 0.53 -12.09 -16.30
N GLN A 154 0.91 -12.21 -15.03
CA GLN A 154 1.31 -13.50 -14.47
C GLN A 154 0.09 -14.39 -14.27
N THR A 155 0.17 -15.63 -14.73
CA THR A 155 -0.91 -16.63 -14.56
C THR A 155 -1.26 -16.88 -13.10
N SER A 156 -0.32 -16.74 -12.17
CA SER A 156 -0.56 -16.87 -10.73
C SER A 156 -1.38 -15.73 -10.12
N GLN A 157 -1.50 -14.61 -10.84
CA GLN A 157 -2.26 -13.42 -10.42
C GLN A 157 -3.62 -13.33 -11.14
N MET A 158 -3.86 -14.17 -12.15
CA MET A 158 -5.08 -14.16 -12.94
C MET A 158 -6.21 -14.89 -12.22
N ASN A 159 -7.43 -14.35 -12.27
CA ASN A 159 -8.59 -15.01 -11.67
C ASN A 159 -8.85 -16.37 -12.37
N PRO A 160 -9.04 -17.48 -11.64
CA PRO A 160 -9.24 -18.81 -12.21
C PRO A 160 -10.45 -18.94 -13.15
N ALA A 161 -11.44 -18.06 -13.02
CA ALA A 161 -12.60 -18.05 -13.90
C ALA A 161 -12.28 -17.54 -15.32
N ILE A 162 -11.17 -16.83 -15.52
CA ILE A 162 -10.76 -16.27 -16.81
C ILE A 162 -10.06 -17.37 -17.64
N PRO A 163 -10.67 -17.87 -18.72
CA PRO A 163 -10.00 -18.81 -19.61
C PRO A 163 -8.93 -18.09 -20.43
N SER A 164 -7.75 -18.68 -20.63
CA SER A 164 -6.69 -18.05 -21.43
C SER A 164 -7.12 -17.68 -22.86
N LYS A 165 -8.10 -18.40 -23.44
CA LYS A 165 -8.68 -18.11 -24.76
C LYS A 165 -9.44 -16.77 -24.81
N ASN A 166 -9.90 -16.26 -23.67
CA ASN A 166 -10.66 -15.01 -23.56
C ASN A 166 -9.72 -13.80 -23.50
N VAL A 167 -8.44 -14.00 -23.16
CA VAL A 167 -7.47 -12.91 -23.02
C VAL A 167 -7.23 -12.27 -24.39
N CYS A 168 -7.58 -10.99 -24.51
CA CYS A 168 -7.47 -10.21 -25.74
C CYS A 168 -6.48 -9.05 -25.63
N GLY A 169 -6.05 -8.71 -24.41
CA GLY A 169 -5.05 -7.69 -24.18
C GLY A 169 -4.46 -7.69 -22.77
N ILE A 170 -3.34 -6.98 -22.63
CA ILE A 170 -2.60 -6.73 -21.40
C ILE A 170 -2.23 -5.24 -21.35
N ILE A 171 -2.54 -4.55 -20.26
CA ILE A 171 -2.05 -3.21 -19.94
C ILE A 171 -1.40 -3.30 -18.57
N ASP A 172 -0.08 -3.20 -18.48
CA ASP A 172 0.65 -3.54 -17.25
C ASP A 172 1.89 -2.65 -17.07
N HIS A 173 2.41 -2.58 -15.87
CA HIS A 173 3.67 -1.91 -15.54
C HIS A 173 4.71 -2.85 -14.90
N HIS A 174 4.31 -4.08 -14.62
CA HIS A 174 5.17 -5.11 -14.05
C HIS A 174 6.12 -5.74 -15.08
N ALA A 175 7.22 -6.30 -14.58
CA ALA A 175 8.14 -7.07 -15.40
C ALA A 175 7.51 -8.40 -15.88
N LEU A 176 7.79 -8.76 -17.13
CA LEU A 176 7.54 -10.11 -17.63
C LEU A 176 8.45 -11.10 -16.89
N GLN A 177 7.87 -12.16 -16.35
CA GLN A 177 8.60 -13.24 -15.68
C GLN A 177 8.20 -14.61 -16.26
N ASN A 178 8.72 -15.69 -15.68
CA ASN A 178 8.68 -17.03 -16.24
C ASN A 178 7.28 -17.65 -16.41
N LYS A 179 6.22 -17.06 -15.81
CA LYS A 179 4.85 -17.61 -15.82
C LYS A 179 3.80 -16.62 -16.36
N THR A 180 4.15 -15.92 -17.44
CA THR A 180 3.21 -15.07 -18.19
C THR A 180 2.07 -15.87 -18.83
N VAL A 181 0.93 -15.20 -19.02
CA VAL A 181 -0.15 -15.72 -19.87
C VAL A 181 0.38 -16.01 -21.27
N VAL A 182 -0.04 -17.15 -21.81
CA VAL A 182 0.28 -17.62 -23.16
C VAL A 182 -1.02 -17.66 -23.97
N THR A 183 -1.02 -17.05 -25.16
CA THR A 183 -2.18 -16.96 -26.03
C THR A 183 -1.91 -17.58 -27.40
N ASP A 184 -2.91 -18.22 -27.99
CA ASP A 184 -2.82 -18.84 -29.32
C ASP A 184 -2.91 -17.82 -30.47
N LYS A 185 -3.32 -16.58 -30.15
CA LYS A 185 -3.49 -15.48 -31.10
C LYS A 185 -2.76 -14.24 -30.60
N PRO A 186 -2.32 -13.34 -31.51
CA PRO A 186 -1.84 -12.02 -31.13
C PRO A 186 -2.88 -11.26 -30.30
N ILE A 187 -2.41 -10.64 -29.22
CA ILE A 187 -3.20 -9.79 -28.33
C ILE A 187 -2.60 -8.38 -28.28
N TYR A 188 -3.36 -7.41 -27.78
CA TYR A 188 -2.82 -6.08 -27.50
C TYR A 188 -1.96 -6.13 -26.23
N VAL A 189 -0.76 -5.54 -26.25
CA VAL A 189 0.12 -5.47 -25.08
C VAL A 189 0.70 -4.07 -24.98
N ASP A 190 0.41 -3.39 -23.88
CA ASP A 190 1.02 -2.10 -23.51
C ASP A 190 1.66 -2.26 -22.13
N ILE A 191 2.99 -2.40 -22.12
CA ILE A 191 3.76 -2.50 -20.88
C ILE A 191 4.72 -1.34 -20.82
N ARG A 192 4.59 -0.50 -19.78
CA ARG A 192 5.46 0.67 -19.58
C ARG A 192 6.09 0.60 -18.19
N PRO A 193 7.41 0.84 -18.06
CA PRO A 193 8.11 0.79 -16.78
C PRO A 193 7.84 2.08 -15.97
N TRP A 194 6.57 2.34 -15.66
CA TRP A 194 6.10 3.47 -14.88
C TRP A 194 5.64 3.01 -13.50
N GLY A 195 5.48 3.95 -12.57
CA GLY A 195 5.19 3.65 -11.18
C GLY A 195 3.82 3.00 -10.96
N SER A 196 2.87 3.20 -11.88
CA SER A 196 1.51 2.66 -11.84
C SER A 196 0.96 2.38 -13.25
N MET A 197 0.14 1.35 -13.38
CA MET A 197 -0.67 1.08 -14.57
C MET A 197 -1.70 2.19 -14.81
N SER A 198 -2.29 2.78 -13.77
CA SER A 198 -3.16 3.96 -13.90
C SER A 198 -2.47 5.17 -14.53
N THR A 199 -1.14 5.30 -14.42
CA THR A 199 -0.36 6.30 -15.19
C THR A 199 -0.45 6.02 -16.68
N ILE A 200 -0.41 4.75 -17.10
CA ILE A 200 -0.57 4.33 -18.50
C ILE A 200 -1.96 4.70 -19.01
N ILE A 201 -3.01 4.43 -18.23
CA ILE A 201 -4.39 4.77 -18.59
C ILE A 201 -4.59 6.28 -18.67
N GLY A 202 -4.15 7.03 -17.64
CA GLY A 202 -4.20 8.49 -17.61
C GLY A 202 -3.49 9.10 -18.82
N HIS A 203 -2.28 8.64 -19.13
CA HIS A 203 -1.55 9.07 -20.32
C HIS A 203 -2.30 8.72 -21.62
N SER A 204 -2.95 7.56 -21.67
CA SER A 204 -3.68 7.11 -22.86
C SER A 204 -4.96 7.92 -23.12
N PHE A 205 -5.60 8.47 -22.09
CA PHE A 205 -6.63 9.49 -22.25
C PHE A 205 -6.07 10.71 -22.99
N LEU A 206 -4.91 11.23 -22.55
CA LEU A 206 -4.27 12.40 -23.15
C LEU A 206 -3.88 12.17 -24.60
N THR A 207 -3.20 11.06 -24.90
CA THR A 207 -2.75 10.79 -26.28
C THR A 207 -3.89 10.50 -27.24
N GLN A 208 -5.01 9.97 -26.75
CA GLN A 208 -6.23 9.80 -27.54
C GLN A 208 -7.10 11.07 -27.60
N LYS A 209 -6.66 12.18 -27.00
CA LYS A 209 -7.40 13.43 -26.91
C LYS A 209 -8.79 13.23 -26.30
N LYS A 210 -8.89 12.39 -25.29
CA LYS A 210 -10.10 12.14 -24.50
C LYS A 210 -9.90 12.71 -23.11
N ARG A 211 -10.88 13.47 -22.62
CA ARG A 211 -10.87 13.99 -21.26
C ARG A 211 -11.59 12.98 -20.34
N PRO A 212 -10.93 12.43 -19.30
CA PRO A 212 -11.62 11.62 -18.30
C PRO A 212 -12.60 12.50 -17.52
N SER A 213 -13.69 11.92 -17.02
CA SER A 213 -14.58 12.64 -16.10
C SER A 213 -13.86 12.92 -14.77
N LYS A 214 -14.35 13.90 -14.01
CA LYS A 214 -13.83 14.23 -12.67
C LYS A 214 -13.69 13.00 -11.76
N ALA A 215 -14.68 12.11 -11.78
CA ALA A 215 -14.68 10.88 -11.00
C ALA A 215 -13.57 9.91 -11.45
N ILE A 216 -13.45 9.68 -12.76
CA ILE A 216 -12.41 8.80 -13.34
C ILE A 216 -11.02 9.37 -13.06
N ALA A 217 -10.82 10.68 -13.23
CA ALA A 217 -9.55 11.32 -12.94
C ALA A 217 -9.17 11.17 -11.46
N GLY A 218 -10.13 11.31 -10.56
CA GLY A 218 -9.92 11.16 -9.12
C GLY A 218 -9.50 9.75 -8.69
N VAL A 219 -10.16 8.71 -9.20
CA VAL A 219 -9.78 7.32 -8.86
C VAL A 219 -8.44 6.92 -9.46
N LEU A 220 -8.13 7.35 -10.70
CA LEU A 220 -6.81 7.13 -11.31
C LEU A 220 -5.72 7.86 -10.54
N LEU A 221 -5.97 9.10 -10.08
CA LEU A 221 -5.05 9.83 -9.21
C LEU A 221 -4.73 9.04 -7.92
N CYS A 222 -5.76 8.54 -7.24
CA CYS A 222 -5.57 7.76 -6.02
C CYS A 222 -4.77 6.47 -6.27
N ALA A 223 -4.99 5.80 -7.40
CA ALA A 223 -4.21 4.61 -7.78
C ALA A 223 -2.72 4.92 -7.98
N ILE A 224 -2.40 5.98 -8.72
CA ILE A 224 -1.00 6.40 -8.89
C ILE A 224 -0.37 6.73 -7.53
N LEU A 225 -1.09 7.42 -6.64
CA LEU A 225 -0.59 7.72 -5.30
C LEU A 225 -0.36 6.44 -4.46
N SER A 226 -1.21 5.42 -4.59
CA SER A 226 -1.05 4.14 -3.89
C SER A 226 0.26 3.46 -4.26
N ASP A 227 0.47 3.18 -5.54
CA ASP A 227 1.59 2.35 -6.01
C ASP A 227 2.93 3.06 -5.93
N THR A 228 2.89 4.39 -6.10
CA THR A 228 4.07 5.22 -5.98
C THR A 228 4.36 5.62 -4.52
N LEU A 229 3.57 5.18 -3.55
CA LEU A 229 3.67 5.57 -2.14
C LEU A 229 3.79 7.09 -1.98
N ASN A 230 2.85 7.83 -2.57
CA ASN A 230 2.86 9.29 -2.62
C ASN A 230 4.08 9.87 -3.39
N LEU A 231 4.46 9.27 -4.53
CA LEU A 231 5.65 9.61 -5.31
C LEU A 231 6.99 9.44 -4.55
N LEU A 232 7.00 8.61 -3.50
CA LEU A 232 8.19 8.29 -2.71
C LEU A 232 8.82 6.94 -3.07
N SER A 233 8.05 6.06 -3.72
CA SER A 233 8.51 4.75 -4.18
C SER A 233 9.67 4.89 -5.17
N PRO A 234 10.67 3.98 -5.12
CA PRO A 234 11.73 3.93 -6.14
C PRO A 234 11.21 3.62 -7.55
N THR A 235 9.98 3.12 -7.71
CA THR A 235 9.34 2.88 -9.02
C THR A 235 8.78 4.15 -9.65
N THR A 236 8.69 5.25 -8.91
CA THR A 236 8.12 6.52 -9.37
C THR A 236 8.93 7.11 -10.53
N THR A 237 8.26 7.50 -11.60
CA THR A 237 8.82 8.13 -12.79
C THR A 237 8.29 9.55 -12.98
N ASP A 238 8.89 10.32 -13.90
CA ASP A 238 8.42 11.66 -14.24
C ASP A 238 7.00 11.65 -14.82
N TRP A 239 6.61 10.58 -15.52
CA TRP A 239 5.25 10.43 -16.03
C TRP A 239 4.23 10.30 -14.90
N ASP A 240 4.56 9.60 -13.81
CA ASP A 240 3.68 9.53 -12.64
C ASP A 240 3.46 10.91 -12.03
N LYS A 241 4.52 11.72 -11.91
CA LYS A 241 4.45 13.10 -11.40
C LYS A 241 3.60 14.00 -12.30
N ILE A 242 3.82 13.94 -13.61
CA ILE A 242 3.04 14.71 -14.60
C ILE A 242 1.57 14.32 -14.54
N LEU A 243 1.26 13.00 -14.51
CA LEU A 243 -0.12 12.55 -14.49
C LEU A 243 -0.81 12.84 -13.16
N VAL A 244 -0.11 12.81 -12.02
CA VAL A 244 -0.67 13.28 -10.74
C VAL A 244 -1.09 14.76 -10.86
N ALA A 245 -0.24 15.62 -11.43
CA ALA A 245 -0.58 17.03 -11.63
C ALA A 245 -1.79 17.23 -12.55
N VAL A 246 -1.82 16.54 -13.69
CA VAL A 246 -2.92 16.61 -14.67
C VAL A 246 -4.23 16.09 -14.08
N LEU A 247 -4.21 14.91 -13.44
CA LEU A 247 -5.40 14.27 -12.92
C LEU A 247 -5.94 15.01 -11.70
N ALA A 248 -5.08 15.60 -10.86
CA ALA A 248 -5.52 16.45 -9.75
C ALA A 248 -6.27 17.69 -10.24
N ASP A 249 -5.80 18.34 -11.32
CA ASP A 249 -6.50 19.47 -11.94
C ASP A 249 -7.88 19.04 -12.46
N ILE A 250 -7.95 17.96 -13.22
CA ILE A 250 -9.22 17.44 -13.76
C ILE A 250 -10.17 16.98 -12.65
N ALA A 251 -9.65 16.37 -11.60
CA ALA A 251 -10.41 15.91 -10.44
C ALA A 251 -10.79 17.06 -9.47
N GLU A 252 -10.32 18.28 -9.74
CA GLU A 252 -10.47 19.48 -8.91
C GLU A 252 -10.01 19.24 -7.44
N ILE A 253 -8.85 18.60 -7.26
CA ILE A 253 -8.25 18.33 -5.95
C ILE A 253 -7.28 19.45 -5.56
N GLU A 254 -7.67 20.27 -4.58
CA GLU A 254 -6.82 21.37 -4.09
C GLU A 254 -5.65 20.90 -3.21
N ASP A 255 -5.85 19.86 -2.39
CA ASP A 255 -4.85 19.36 -1.43
C ASP A 255 -4.65 17.86 -1.60
N ILE A 256 -3.62 17.51 -2.38
CA ILE A 256 -3.29 16.14 -2.77
C ILE A 256 -2.62 15.40 -1.60
N ASP A 257 -1.87 16.10 -0.75
CA ASP A 257 -1.30 15.50 0.47
C ASP A 257 -2.40 15.08 1.44
N SER A 258 -3.44 15.91 1.62
CA SER A 258 -4.60 15.58 2.45
C SER A 258 -5.40 14.40 1.88
N LEU A 259 -5.52 14.32 0.55
CA LEU A 259 -6.11 13.16 -0.12
C LEU A 259 -5.29 11.89 0.15
N ALA A 260 -3.97 11.94 -0.08
CA ALA A 260 -3.05 10.83 0.13
C ALA A 260 -3.07 10.35 1.59
N VAL A 261 -3.00 11.26 2.58
CA VAL A 261 -3.08 10.90 4.00
C VAL A 261 -4.38 10.17 4.32
N LYS A 262 -5.53 10.68 3.86
CA LYS A 262 -6.83 10.03 4.13
C LYS A 262 -6.94 8.67 3.46
N GLN A 263 -6.42 8.53 2.24
CA GLN A 263 -6.36 7.27 1.50
C GLN A 263 -5.49 6.25 2.23
N PHE A 264 -4.27 6.61 2.61
CA PHE A 264 -3.37 5.73 3.33
C PHE A 264 -3.88 5.37 4.72
N GLN A 265 -4.54 6.29 5.42
CA GLN A 265 -5.25 5.97 6.65
C GLN A 265 -6.36 4.95 6.41
N ALA A 266 -7.10 5.08 5.30
CA ALA A 266 -8.09 4.07 4.93
C ALA A 266 -7.44 2.71 4.68
N LYS A 267 -6.31 2.65 3.96
CA LYS A 267 -5.50 1.43 3.76
C LYS A 267 -5.12 0.78 5.09
N SER A 268 -4.64 1.57 6.06
CA SER A 268 -4.29 1.11 7.40
C SER A 268 -5.49 0.69 8.25
N ARG A 269 -6.75 1.02 7.90
CA ARG A 269 -7.92 0.56 8.67
C ARG A 269 -8.03 -0.95 8.67
N GLN A 270 -7.63 -1.62 7.58
CA GLN A 270 -7.64 -3.09 7.56
C GLN A 270 -6.66 -3.63 8.60
N LEU A 271 -5.44 -3.09 8.69
CA LEU A 271 -4.47 -3.44 9.74
C LEU A 271 -4.97 -3.06 11.14
N ALA A 272 -5.63 -1.92 11.27
CA ALA A 272 -6.24 -1.46 12.52
C ALA A 272 -7.36 -2.40 13.01
N ASN A 273 -8.05 -3.06 12.07
CA ASN A 273 -9.08 -4.05 12.36
C ASN A 273 -8.51 -5.45 12.56
N LEU A 274 -7.28 -5.74 12.11
CA LEU A 274 -6.66 -7.05 12.33
C LEU A 274 -6.47 -7.30 13.83
N SER A 275 -6.75 -8.51 14.29
CA SER A 275 -6.48 -8.92 15.67
C SER A 275 -4.97 -8.91 15.97
N ALA A 276 -4.60 -8.80 17.25
CA ALA A 276 -3.19 -8.90 17.66
C ALA A 276 -2.56 -10.22 17.18
N TYR A 277 -3.33 -11.32 17.21
CA TYR A 277 -2.94 -12.61 16.65
C TYR A 277 -2.58 -12.50 15.16
N SER A 278 -3.47 -11.97 14.33
CA SER A 278 -3.21 -11.82 12.90
C SER A 278 -2.01 -10.92 12.61
N LEU A 279 -1.81 -9.86 13.40
CA LEU A 279 -0.69 -8.93 13.25
C LEU A 279 0.66 -9.56 13.64
N VAL A 280 0.73 -10.33 14.73
CA VAL A 280 1.97 -10.96 15.20
C VAL A 280 2.34 -12.16 14.33
N HIS A 281 1.37 -12.98 13.91
CA HIS A 281 1.63 -14.22 13.16
C HIS A 281 1.68 -14.01 11.64
N GLY A 282 1.16 -12.90 11.12
CA GLY A 282 0.96 -12.66 9.69
C GLY A 282 2.22 -12.81 8.82
N ASP A 283 3.25 -11.99 9.06
CA ASP A 283 4.57 -12.13 8.41
C ASP A 283 5.68 -12.47 9.42
N GLN A 284 5.43 -13.49 10.25
CA GLN A 284 6.45 -14.04 11.15
C GLN A 284 7.33 -15.06 10.42
N LYS A 285 8.65 -14.97 10.62
CA LYS A 285 9.61 -16.00 10.17
C LYS A 285 10.55 -16.39 11.30
N THR A 286 10.84 -17.69 11.38
CA THR A 286 11.74 -18.26 12.38
C THR A 286 13.12 -18.53 11.78
N PHE A 287 14.16 -18.24 12.56
CA PHE A 287 15.57 -18.41 12.21
C PHE A 287 16.29 -19.15 13.33
N SER A 288 16.83 -20.34 13.02
CA SER A 288 17.55 -21.16 14.00
C SER A 288 19.03 -20.80 14.05
N PHE A 289 19.55 -20.60 15.27
CA PHE A 289 20.95 -20.28 15.52
C PHE A 289 21.62 -21.39 16.34
N HIS A 290 22.82 -21.77 15.91
CA HIS A 290 23.66 -22.77 16.57
C HIS A 290 25.09 -22.24 16.64
N VAL A 291 25.40 -21.48 17.69
CA VAL A 291 26.75 -20.96 17.94
C VAL A 291 27.42 -21.80 19.03
N GLU A 292 28.54 -22.46 18.69
CA GLU A 292 29.23 -23.45 19.55
C GLU A 292 29.56 -22.93 20.96
N GLN A 293 29.81 -21.63 21.10
CA GLN A 293 30.00 -20.93 22.38
C GLN A 293 29.13 -19.67 22.44
N GLY A 294 27.81 -19.82 22.30
CA GLY A 294 26.88 -18.68 22.29
C GLY A 294 25.41 -19.08 22.40
N PHE A 295 24.54 -18.22 21.87
CA PHE A 295 23.12 -18.52 21.76
C PHE A 295 22.86 -19.75 20.88
N GLN A 296 22.05 -20.66 21.39
CA GLN A 296 21.49 -21.79 20.66
C GLN A 296 19.98 -21.74 20.84
N GLY A 297 19.25 -21.58 19.75
CA GLY A 297 17.81 -21.37 19.82
C GLY A 297 17.19 -20.79 18.56
N ASP A 298 15.87 -20.67 18.60
CA ASP A 298 15.05 -20.15 17.51
C ASP A 298 14.65 -18.69 17.77
N LEU A 299 14.90 -17.85 16.77
CA LEU A 299 14.52 -16.43 16.76
C LEU A 299 13.38 -16.22 15.76
N GLY A 300 12.24 -15.77 16.25
CA GLY A 300 11.14 -15.28 15.44
C GLY A 300 11.28 -13.79 15.10
N PHE A 301 10.89 -13.41 13.88
CA PHE A 301 10.83 -12.01 13.46
C PHE A 301 9.59 -11.75 12.60
N ALA A 302 8.64 -11.01 13.16
CA ALA A 302 7.43 -10.54 12.52
C ALA A 302 7.59 -9.11 11.96
N VAL A 303 6.86 -8.80 10.89
CA VAL A 303 6.86 -7.48 10.25
C VAL A 303 5.41 -7.04 10.01
N ILE A 304 5.08 -5.83 10.42
CA ILE A 304 3.85 -5.12 10.04
C ILE A 304 4.28 -3.94 9.18
N GLU A 305 3.98 -4.00 7.88
CA GLU A 305 4.13 -2.87 6.98
C GLU A 305 2.86 -2.04 7.01
N THR A 306 2.99 -0.75 7.31
CA THR A 306 1.85 0.18 7.41
C THR A 306 2.24 1.54 6.86
N THR A 307 1.25 2.33 6.46
CA THR A 307 1.44 3.73 6.09
C THR A 307 1.17 4.67 7.27
N ASP A 308 0.45 4.18 8.28
CA ASP A 308 0.17 4.83 9.56
C ASP A 308 0.64 3.91 10.71
N ASP A 309 1.85 4.17 11.19
CA ASP A 309 2.48 3.44 12.28
C ASP A 309 1.87 3.79 13.64
N ASP A 310 1.40 5.02 13.82
CA ASP A 310 0.79 5.47 15.08
C ASP A 310 -0.45 4.65 15.45
N VAL A 311 -1.24 4.21 14.46
CA VAL A 311 -2.40 3.34 14.68
C VAL A 311 -2.01 1.98 15.25
N ILE A 312 -0.90 1.40 14.79
CA ILE A 312 -0.40 0.11 15.26
C ILE A 312 0.30 0.27 16.62
N LEU A 313 1.11 1.31 16.78
CA LEU A 313 1.86 1.57 18.01
C LEU A 313 0.96 1.91 19.20
N LYS A 314 -0.24 2.47 18.97
CA LYS A 314 -1.28 2.61 20.02
C LYS A 314 -1.78 1.28 20.58
N ARG A 315 -1.58 0.17 19.85
CA ARG A 315 -1.95 -1.20 20.22
C ARG A 315 -0.74 -2.01 20.72
N VAL A 316 0.39 -1.37 21.00
CA VAL A 316 1.64 -2.08 21.38
C VAL A 316 1.46 -3.00 22.59
N GLU A 317 0.61 -2.63 23.54
CA GLU A 317 0.37 -3.41 24.76
C GLU A 317 -0.23 -4.79 24.46
N GLU A 318 -1.27 -4.86 23.61
CA GLU A 318 -1.87 -6.14 23.21
C GLU A 318 -0.95 -6.94 22.27
N LEU A 319 -0.12 -6.25 21.46
CA LEU A 319 0.86 -6.90 20.58
C LEU A 319 1.95 -7.58 21.40
N VAL A 320 2.46 -6.94 22.47
CA VAL A 320 3.44 -7.56 23.37
C VAL A 320 2.87 -8.81 24.03
N VAL A 321 1.62 -8.77 24.50
CA VAL A 321 0.94 -9.94 25.08
C VAL A 321 0.87 -11.09 24.08
N GLU A 322 0.44 -10.82 22.84
CA GLU A 322 0.38 -11.84 21.81
C GLU A 322 1.77 -12.34 21.40
N MET A 323 2.79 -11.47 21.36
CA MET A 323 4.18 -11.88 21.11
C MET A 323 4.66 -12.87 22.17
N VAL A 324 4.42 -12.58 23.46
CA VAL A 324 4.80 -13.49 24.56
C VAL A 324 4.11 -14.85 24.41
N ALA A 325 2.82 -14.85 24.06
CA ALA A 325 2.07 -16.08 23.86
C ALA A 325 2.53 -16.86 22.62
N CYS A 326 2.68 -16.20 21.48
CA CYS A 326 3.21 -16.75 20.23
C CYS A 326 4.58 -17.40 20.43
N LYS A 327 5.47 -16.70 21.14
CA LYS A 327 6.80 -17.19 21.49
C LYS A 327 6.73 -18.48 22.32
N LYS A 328 5.84 -18.54 23.31
CA LYS A 328 5.62 -19.74 24.14
C LYS A 328 5.03 -20.91 23.34
N GLU A 329 3.96 -20.65 22.58
CA GLU A 329 3.24 -21.67 21.79
C GLU A 329 4.12 -22.28 20.70
N ASN A 330 4.96 -21.47 20.06
CA ASN A 330 5.84 -21.91 18.99
C ASN A 330 7.24 -22.32 19.48
N SER A 331 7.45 -22.38 20.81
CA SER A 331 8.73 -22.76 21.41
C SER A 331 9.93 -21.96 20.90
N MET A 332 9.75 -20.64 20.69
CA MET A 332 10.83 -19.74 20.27
C MET A 332 11.55 -19.16 21.48
N ASP A 333 12.87 -19.00 21.37
CA ASP A 333 13.70 -18.39 22.41
C ASP A 333 13.63 -16.86 22.39
N LEU A 334 13.48 -16.30 21.19
CA LEU A 334 13.38 -14.85 20.95
C LEU A 334 12.26 -14.55 19.96
N LEU A 335 11.53 -13.45 20.16
CA LEU A 335 10.58 -12.94 19.17
C LEU A 335 10.63 -11.41 19.06
N PHE A 336 10.83 -10.91 17.84
CA PHE A 336 10.78 -9.49 17.51
C PHE A 336 9.60 -9.18 16.59
N LEU A 337 9.05 -7.98 16.69
CA LEU A 337 8.05 -7.45 15.77
C LEU A 337 8.48 -6.05 15.31
N ALA A 338 8.68 -5.86 14.01
CA ALA A 338 8.96 -4.54 13.43
C ALA A 338 7.68 -3.93 12.84
N VAL A 339 7.33 -2.72 13.27
CA VAL A 339 6.32 -1.88 12.63
C VAL A 339 7.05 -0.94 11.66
N VAL A 340 6.90 -1.19 10.37
CA VAL A 340 7.59 -0.47 9.29
C VAL A 340 6.63 0.53 8.66
N ASN A 341 6.92 1.82 8.80
CA ASN A 341 6.22 2.85 8.04
C ASN A 341 6.82 2.93 6.63
N ILE A 342 6.11 2.38 5.64
CA ILE A 342 6.58 2.30 4.25
C ILE A 342 6.60 3.66 3.53
N VAL A 343 5.91 4.67 4.08
CA VAL A 343 5.86 6.04 3.52
C VAL A 343 6.99 6.88 4.09
N LYS A 344 7.17 6.86 5.43
CA LYS A 344 8.26 7.57 6.11
C LYS A 344 9.61 6.88 5.91
N LEU A 345 9.60 5.62 5.46
CA LEU A 345 10.75 4.71 5.42
C LEU A 345 11.45 4.62 6.78
N GLN A 346 10.65 4.46 7.84
CA GLN A 346 11.12 4.38 9.22
C GLN A 346 10.49 3.19 9.94
N SER A 347 11.20 2.62 10.93
CA SER A 347 10.69 1.46 11.66
C SER A 347 10.82 1.58 13.17
N GLN A 348 9.84 1.04 13.87
CA GLN A 348 9.86 0.82 15.32
C GLN A 348 9.91 -0.68 15.61
N LEU A 349 10.80 -1.09 16.50
CA LEU A 349 10.93 -2.47 16.95
C LEU A 349 10.20 -2.64 18.29
N VAL A 350 9.24 -3.55 18.34
CA VAL A 350 8.55 -3.95 19.56
C VAL A 350 9.35 -5.06 20.24
N LEU A 351 9.60 -4.87 21.54
CA LEU A 351 10.37 -5.76 22.40
C LEU A 351 9.43 -6.41 23.42
N CYS A 352 9.46 -7.74 23.53
CA CYS A 352 8.56 -8.49 24.41
C CYS A 352 9.27 -9.18 25.58
N GLY A 353 10.57 -8.92 25.79
CA GLY A 353 11.32 -9.51 26.90
C GLY A 353 12.75 -8.99 27.01
N PRO A 354 13.44 -9.22 28.15
CA PRO A 354 14.77 -8.64 28.38
C PRO A 354 15.87 -9.23 27.50
N ALA A 355 15.71 -10.48 27.04
CA ALA A 355 16.67 -11.09 26.10
C ALA A 355 16.59 -10.41 24.73
N GLU A 356 15.38 -10.14 24.26
CA GLU A 356 15.11 -9.34 23.06
C GLU A 356 15.67 -7.93 23.20
N THR A 357 15.41 -7.27 24.33
CA THR A 357 15.97 -5.94 24.64
C THR A 357 17.49 -5.95 24.58
N SER A 358 18.14 -6.88 25.30
CA SER A 358 19.60 -7.00 25.35
C SER A 358 20.22 -7.23 23.97
N LEU A 359 19.62 -8.11 23.16
CA LEU A 359 20.10 -8.37 21.81
C LEU A 359 19.89 -7.16 20.90
N ALA A 360 18.72 -6.51 20.95
CA ALA A 360 18.42 -5.34 20.13
C ALA A 360 19.34 -4.16 20.45
N GLU A 361 19.62 -3.89 21.72
CA GLU A 361 20.55 -2.82 22.13
C GLU A 361 21.94 -3.05 21.54
N ARG A 362 22.45 -4.28 21.63
CA ARG A 362 23.77 -4.62 21.08
C ARG A 362 23.79 -4.61 19.56
N ALA A 363 22.70 -5.04 18.92
CA ALA A 363 22.62 -5.15 17.46
C ALA A 363 22.43 -3.79 16.77
N TYR A 364 21.54 -2.95 17.30
CA TYR A 364 21.11 -1.75 16.60
C TYR A 364 21.56 -0.44 17.26
N GLY A 365 21.87 -0.44 18.55
CA GLY A 365 22.27 0.77 19.29
C GLY A 365 21.22 1.89 19.29
N GLY A 366 19.95 1.57 19.04
CA GLY A 366 18.84 2.52 18.99
C GLY A 366 18.39 2.99 20.38
N ASN A 367 17.68 4.12 20.43
CA ASN A 367 17.07 4.59 21.67
C ASN A 367 15.83 3.75 21.99
N ILE A 368 15.77 3.22 23.21
CA ILE A 368 14.59 2.55 23.74
C ILE A 368 13.71 3.59 24.44
N SER A 369 12.39 3.51 24.22
CA SER A 369 11.42 4.40 24.85
C SER A 369 11.43 4.25 26.39
N ALA A 370 10.89 5.24 27.10
CA ALA A 370 10.86 5.27 28.57
C ALA A 370 10.13 4.07 29.22
N GLY A 371 9.37 3.29 28.45
CA GLY A 371 8.72 2.05 28.89
C GLY A 371 9.47 0.76 28.54
N GLY A 372 10.59 0.83 27.81
CA GLY A 372 11.39 -0.33 27.40
C GLY A 372 10.87 -1.09 26.16
N ILE A 373 9.63 -0.81 25.73
CA ILE A 373 8.88 -1.67 24.80
C ILE A 373 9.22 -1.39 23.34
N LEU A 374 9.64 -0.16 23.02
CA LEU A 374 9.87 0.27 21.65
C LEU A 374 11.32 0.73 21.48
N MET A 375 11.96 0.29 20.40
CA MET A 375 13.24 0.81 19.92
C MET A 375 13.07 1.43 18.53
N ASP A 376 13.57 2.65 18.36
CA ASP A 376 13.64 3.31 17.05
C ASP A 376 14.77 2.70 16.21
N LEU A 377 14.44 2.15 15.03
CA LEU A 377 15.39 1.57 14.09
C LEU A 377 15.81 2.54 12.97
N GLY A 378 15.34 3.79 13.01
CA GLY A 378 15.60 4.79 11.99
C GLY A 378 15.11 4.32 10.62
N ASN A 379 15.95 4.49 9.59
CA ASN A 379 15.54 4.29 8.19
C ASN A 379 15.61 2.84 7.69
N ARG A 380 15.74 1.86 8.59
CA ARG A 380 15.78 0.44 8.22
C ARG A 380 14.36 -0.04 7.95
N VAL A 381 14.13 -0.75 6.86
CA VAL A 381 12.78 -1.20 6.45
C VAL A 381 12.72 -2.68 6.04
N SER A 382 13.87 -3.31 5.77
CA SER A 382 13.93 -4.68 5.23
C SER A 382 14.40 -5.70 6.26
N ARG A 383 13.53 -6.68 6.57
CA ARG A 383 13.89 -7.85 7.38
C ARG A 383 15.09 -8.61 6.84
N LYS A 384 15.15 -8.82 5.53
CA LYS A 384 16.16 -9.69 4.89
C LYS A 384 17.53 -9.03 4.80
N SER A 385 17.59 -7.72 4.55
CA SER A 385 18.86 -7.01 4.32
C SER A 385 19.32 -6.18 5.51
N GLU A 386 18.41 -5.73 6.38
CA GLU A 386 18.74 -4.70 7.38
C GLU A 386 18.47 -5.11 8.84
N PHE A 387 17.51 -6.00 9.11
CA PHE A 387 17.20 -6.47 10.46
C PHE A 387 17.94 -7.78 10.80
N ILE A 388 17.59 -8.87 10.13
CA ILE A 388 18.10 -10.22 10.45
C ILE A 388 19.62 -10.34 10.32
N PRO A 389 20.29 -9.80 9.27
CA PRO A 389 21.75 -9.91 9.18
C PRO A 389 22.49 -9.27 10.35
N VAL A 390 21.95 -8.18 10.92
CA VAL A 390 22.56 -7.47 12.05
C VAL A 390 22.39 -8.26 13.35
N LEU A 391 21.19 -8.82 13.59
CA LEU A 391 20.94 -9.72 14.72
C LEU A 391 21.82 -10.98 14.63
N ALA A 392 21.88 -11.60 13.44
CA ALA A 392 22.68 -12.78 13.19
C ALA A 392 24.18 -12.52 13.44
N SER A 393 24.70 -11.40 12.93
CA SER A 393 26.09 -11.00 13.16
C SER A 393 26.38 -10.74 14.64
N THR A 394 25.43 -10.16 15.36
CA THR A 394 25.55 -9.90 16.81
C THR A 394 25.58 -11.19 17.62
N ILE A 395 24.71 -12.15 17.29
CA ILE A 395 24.68 -13.50 17.87
C ILE A 395 26.01 -14.23 17.60
N GLN A 396 26.47 -14.23 16.34
CA GLN A 396 27.74 -14.85 15.94
C GLN A 396 28.96 -14.21 16.61
N SER A 397 28.89 -12.93 16.96
CA SER A 397 29.95 -12.19 17.66
C SER A 397 29.94 -12.41 19.18
N GLY A 398 29.25 -13.46 19.66
CA GLY A 398 29.29 -13.91 21.04
C GLY A 398 28.24 -13.29 21.96
N TRP A 399 27.10 -12.83 21.42
CA TRP A 399 25.96 -12.53 22.28
C TRP A 399 25.39 -13.84 22.86
N ASN A 400 25.13 -13.84 24.17
CA ASN A 400 24.52 -14.96 24.89
C ASN A 400 23.56 -14.41 25.95
N HIS A 401 22.43 -15.09 26.14
CA HIS A 401 21.39 -14.77 27.10
C HIS A 401 21.64 -15.36 28.50
N SER A 402 22.76 -16.06 28.72
CA SER A 402 23.07 -16.79 29.97
C SER A 402 23.13 -15.93 31.25
N GLY A 403 23.21 -14.60 31.14
CA GLY A 403 23.08 -13.64 32.24
C GLY A 403 21.70 -12.97 32.36
N VAL A 404 20.79 -13.22 31.42
CA VAL A 404 19.46 -12.62 31.32
C VAL A 404 18.44 -13.71 31.64
N ARG A 405 18.34 -14.09 32.92
CA ARG A 405 17.25 -14.96 33.36
C ARG A 405 15.98 -14.14 33.40
N TRP A 406 15.12 -14.31 32.40
CA TRP A 406 13.75 -13.86 32.50
C TRP A 406 12.95 -14.91 33.25
N HIS A 407 12.49 -14.63 34.47
CA HIS A 407 11.65 -15.56 35.22
C HIS A 407 10.19 -15.59 34.75
N GLY A 408 9.88 -15.10 33.53
CA GLY A 408 8.50 -15.00 33.04
C GLY A 408 8.07 -16.11 32.08
N LEU A 409 8.84 -16.53 31.06
CA LEU A 409 8.34 -17.44 30.00
C LEU A 409 8.42 -18.90 30.45
N GLU A 410 9.39 -19.23 31.30
CA GLU A 410 9.49 -20.55 31.93
C GLU A 410 8.52 -20.71 33.11
N SER A 411 8.08 -19.61 33.75
CA SER A 411 7.09 -19.64 34.83
C SER A 411 5.65 -19.41 34.35
N LEU A 412 5.48 -18.84 33.16
CA LEU A 412 4.19 -18.65 32.49
C LEU A 412 3.54 -20.01 32.27
N LYS A 413 2.45 -20.24 32.99
CA LYS A 413 1.63 -21.43 32.82
C LYS A 413 0.83 -21.29 31.53
N GLU A 414 0.62 -22.39 30.82
CA GLU A 414 -0.21 -22.41 29.60
C GLU A 414 -1.60 -21.81 29.86
N GLU A 415 -2.14 -22.02 31.06
CA GLU A 415 -3.41 -21.46 31.53
C GLU A 415 -3.46 -19.92 31.49
N GLU A 416 -2.32 -19.24 31.60
CA GLU A 416 -2.22 -17.78 31.59
C GLU A 416 -2.30 -17.19 30.18
N LEU A 417 -1.99 -18.00 29.15
CA LEU A 417 -2.05 -17.60 27.75
C LEU A 417 -3.49 -17.42 27.25
N GLY A 418 -4.48 -17.90 28.02
CA GLY A 418 -5.87 -17.95 27.55
C GLY A 418 -6.05 -18.98 26.43
N TYR A 419 -7.01 -18.74 25.55
CA TYR A 419 -7.29 -19.60 24.41
C TYR A 419 -7.57 -18.80 23.14
N LEU A 420 -7.33 -19.41 21.98
CA LEU A 420 -7.63 -18.84 20.68
C LEU A 420 -9.06 -19.20 20.26
N ASP A 421 -9.84 -18.20 19.88
CA ASP A 421 -11.20 -18.40 19.39
C ASP A 421 -11.58 -17.34 18.36
N ILE A 422 -12.55 -17.67 17.51
CA ILE A 422 -13.18 -16.70 16.62
C ILE A 422 -14.32 -16.06 17.41
N GLN A 423 -14.16 -14.80 17.79
CA GLN A 423 -15.24 -14.08 18.47
C GLN A 423 -16.46 -14.03 17.54
N GLN A 424 -17.59 -14.61 17.96
CA GLN A 424 -18.84 -14.59 17.17
C GLN A 424 -19.36 -13.16 16.89
N THR A 425 -18.90 -12.18 17.67
CA THR A 425 -19.19 -10.75 17.51
C THR A 425 -18.26 -10.04 16.54
N ASP A 426 -17.16 -10.66 16.11
CA ASP A 426 -16.26 -10.10 15.11
C ASP A 426 -16.84 -10.33 13.70
N PRO A 427 -17.26 -9.27 12.99
CA PRO A 427 -17.85 -9.40 11.66
C PRO A 427 -16.85 -9.91 10.60
N TYR A 428 -15.56 -9.95 10.93
CA TYR A 428 -14.49 -10.40 10.05
C TYR A 428 -14.00 -11.82 10.39
N GLY A 429 -14.58 -12.49 11.38
CA GLY A 429 -14.27 -13.88 11.72
C GLY A 429 -12.81 -14.10 12.13
N GLN A 430 -12.17 -13.13 12.78
CA GLN A 430 -10.76 -13.20 13.09
C GLN A 430 -10.50 -14.03 14.34
N ILE A 431 -9.29 -14.58 14.42
CA ILE A 431 -8.82 -15.30 15.60
C ILE A 431 -8.38 -14.28 16.64
N HIS A 432 -8.91 -14.40 17.86
CA HIS A 432 -8.53 -13.58 19.01
C HIS A 432 -8.05 -14.47 20.15
N ARG A 433 -7.13 -13.94 20.95
CA ARG A 433 -6.74 -14.53 22.22
C ARG A 433 -7.67 -14.02 23.32
N LEU A 434 -8.44 -14.94 23.91
CA LEU A 434 -9.44 -14.65 24.94
C LEU A 434 -9.02 -15.24 26.28
N GLY A 435 -9.43 -14.59 27.37
CA GLY A 435 -9.22 -15.09 28.73
C GLY A 435 -7.75 -15.12 29.18
N SER A 436 -6.83 -14.49 28.45
CA SER A 436 -5.43 -14.40 28.87
C SER A 436 -5.29 -13.48 30.07
N SER A 437 -4.72 -14.01 31.16
CA SER A 437 -4.39 -13.21 32.35
C SER A 437 -3.21 -12.27 32.10
N LEU A 438 -2.50 -12.41 30.97
CA LEU A 438 -1.43 -11.52 30.55
C LEU A 438 -1.93 -10.13 30.19
N LEU A 439 -3.18 -10.01 29.73
CA LEU A 439 -3.82 -8.72 29.47
C LEU A 439 -4.02 -7.88 30.74
N LEU A 440 -3.92 -8.50 31.92
CA LEU A 440 -3.98 -7.81 33.22
C LEU A 440 -2.63 -7.26 33.66
N ARG A 441 -1.54 -7.63 32.98
CA ARG A 441 -0.17 -7.16 33.25
C ARG A 441 0.15 -5.99 32.32
N SER A 442 0.92 -5.02 32.81
CA SER A 442 1.41 -3.95 31.92
C SER A 442 2.58 -4.46 31.10
N SER A 443 2.75 -3.99 29.85
CA SER A 443 3.83 -4.51 29.00
C SER A 443 5.22 -4.24 29.56
N SER A 444 5.37 -3.17 30.34
CA SER A 444 6.60 -2.85 31.07
C SER A 444 7.02 -3.92 32.09
N GLU A 445 6.07 -4.71 32.59
CA GLU A 445 6.36 -5.82 33.51
C GLU A 445 7.07 -6.97 32.80
N PHE A 446 6.85 -7.15 31.49
CA PHE A 446 7.58 -8.16 30.72
C PHE A 446 9.05 -7.81 30.52
N LEU A 447 9.44 -6.56 30.74
CA LEU A 447 10.79 -6.06 30.46
C LEU A 447 11.66 -5.89 31.71
N LYS A 448 11.10 -6.10 32.91
CA LYS A 448 11.86 -5.99 34.15
C LYS A 448 12.78 -7.20 34.31
N LEU A 449 14.06 -6.92 34.54
CA LEU A 449 15.01 -7.87 35.12
C LEU A 449 14.72 -7.91 36.63
N GLU A 450 14.41 -9.09 37.19
CA GLU A 450 14.46 -9.25 38.64
C GLU A 450 15.93 -9.32 39.09
N GLN A 451 16.26 -8.62 40.17
CA GLN A 451 17.60 -8.57 40.76
C GLN A 451 18.00 -9.88 41.44
#